data_AF-A0A8S1KGL5-F1
#
_entry.id   AF-A0A8S1KGL5-F1
#
_cell.length_a   1.000
_cell.length_b   1.000
_cell.length_c   1.000
_cell.angle_alpha   90.00
_cell.angle_beta   90.00
_cell.angle_gamma   90.00
#
_symmetry.space_group_name_H-M   'P 1'
#
loop_
_entity.id
_entity.type
_entity.pdbx_description
1 polymer ?
#
loop_
_entity_poly.entity_id
_entity_poly.type
_entity_poly.pdbx_seq_one_letter_code
_entity_poly.pdbx_strand_id
1 'polypeptide(L)'
;MQNQELLSAIVDWMNKITFLKFHTNFKEYADGTLFIQILNHINTDHFGSTFHVLENQSYTDNWALNMSRLKLVVDKLADYTHKQLDINVMEIAKDRNENQILKLIGVICQLILQSDFQDDFFVPVLQLSEQKQELISQFLQTLVDPFTQSEDKSLLDKIDEIDSENQKLIHQNQVLMNEIIEQKMTIKKLEQDNKEKSEQIVMLESNERKSSFNEEKIKELEELNKQLWTTQQKTRELEIKVQSQLSQIKEANLLKENTRLENEQLKLKIMQYIKQEQKHEQIKEKLSQQKLYYTKLIEDKDRQINKLQTSFQDIFNSFQNEKKRTLSLETEVQSLQSKITELNHEFHQKEESLNEKIREASRRESRINSFDVTDLRPDSRMNTNDQINLAQDLNQNNDQYYALHMSMLIQEENYKKEIDMLKEKIKNQEQQIKAWKQLNERSEEKLKQLESKSISINDNQSAQHIAQQNEQIKHLTNMLNSFNDKFIKIREEHLRLLKTCQ
;
A
#
# COMPACT_ATOMS: atom_id res chain seq x y z
N MET A 1 31.50 4.02 10.26
CA MET A 1 30.34 4.67 10.90
C MET A 1 29.11 4.61 10.00
N GLN A 2 29.17 5.00 8.72
CA GLN A 2 28.03 4.92 7.78
C GLN A 2 27.31 3.56 7.73
N ASN A 3 28.04 2.44 7.77
CA ASN A 3 27.40 1.12 7.67
C ASN A 3 26.48 0.82 8.87
N GLN A 4 26.89 1.16 10.10
CA GLN A 4 26.05 0.93 11.29
C GLN A 4 24.77 1.78 11.31
N GLU A 5 24.84 3.01 10.79
CA GLU A 5 23.67 3.89 10.66
C GLU A 5 22.70 3.36 9.61
N LEU A 6 23.20 2.82 8.49
CA LEU A 6 22.39 2.13 7.49
C LEU A 6 21.73 0.87 8.07
N LEU A 7 22.47 0.04 8.81
CA LEU A 7 21.91 -1.16 9.45
C LEU A 7 20.78 -0.79 10.43
N SER A 8 20.97 0.27 11.21
CA SER A 8 19.93 0.80 12.10
C SER A 8 18.72 1.33 11.34
N ALA A 9 18.93 2.04 10.23
CA ALA A 9 17.86 2.52 9.37
C ALA A 9 17.05 1.37 8.76
N ILE A 10 17.70 0.29 8.31
CA ILE A 10 17.03 -0.90 7.76
C ILE A 10 16.22 -1.63 8.84
N VAL A 11 16.72 -1.70 10.09
CA VAL A 11 15.94 -2.28 11.20
C VAL A 11 14.66 -1.49 11.44
N ASP A 12 14.77 -0.17 11.53
CA ASP A 12 13.60 0.68 11.73
C ASP A 12 12.62 0.59 10.55
N TRP A 13 13.14 0.54 9.33
CA TRP A 13 12.34 0.36 8.12
C TRP A 13 11.53 -0.93 8.16
N MET A 14 12.18 -2.08 8.38
CA MET A 14 11.50 -3.38 8.42
C MET A 14 10.48 -3.43 9.56
N ASN A 15 10.77 -2.80 10.70
CA ASN A 15 9.83 -2.71 11.83
C ASN A 15 8.61 -1.80 11.57
N LYS A 16 8.60 -1.00 10.51
CA LYS A 16 7.40 -0.26 10.06
C LYS A 16 6.45 -1.10 9.20
N ILE A 17 6.91 -2.28 8.74
CA ILE A 17 6.11 -3.17 7.91
C ILE A 17 5.30 -4.10 8.82
N THR A 18 3.98 -3.97 8.81
CA THR A 18 3.09 -4.50 9.85
C THR A 18 2.97 -6.04 9.88
N PHE A 19 3.20 -6.71 8.75
CA PHE A 19 3.16 -8.17 8.68
C PHE A 19 4.52 -8.83 8.99
N LEU A 20 5.59 -8.05 9.10
CA LEU A 20 6.91 -8.56 9.48
C LEU A 20 7.01 -8.68 11.00
N LYS A 21 7.78 -9.67 11.44
CA LYS A 21 8.13 -9.81 12.85
C LYS A 21 9.01 -8.64 13.29
N PHE A 22 8.77 -8.14 14.49
CA PHE A 22 9.59 -7.09 15.09
C PHE A 22 10.99 -7.63 15.44
N HIS A 23 12.03 -6.87 15.10
CA HIS A 23 13.42 -7.19 15.39
C HIS A 23 14.12 -6.06 16.14
N THR A 24 14.99 -6.38 17.10
CA THR A 24 15.69 -5.35 17.90
C THR A 24 17.00 -4.91 17.27
N ASN A 25 17.62 -5.76 16.45
CA ASN A 25 18.90 -5.48 15.83
C ASN A 25 19.06 -6.24 14.50
N PHE A 26 19.95 -5.73 13.65
CA PHE A 26 20.14 -6.24 12.29
C PHE A 26 20.64 -7.70 12.24
N LYS A 27 21.38 -8.14 13.26
CA LYS A 27 21.92 -9.51 13.31
C LYS A 27 20.84 -10.57 13.55
N GLU A 28 19.65 -10.18 14.02
CA GLU A 28 18.54 -11.12 14.19
C GLU A 28 18.02 -11.65 12.85
N TYR A 29 18.23 -10.93 11.75
CA TYR A 29 17.87 -11.38 10.39
C TYR A 29 18.62 -12.63 9.93
N ALA A 30 19.69 -13.00 10.63
CA ALA A 30 20.40 -14.25 10.41
C ALA A 30 19.55 -15.50 10.71
N ASP A 31 18.36 -15.37 11.33
CA ASP A 31 17.45 -16.49 11.56
C ASP A 31 16.65 -16.92 10.32
N GLY A 32 16.64 -16.09 9.28
CA GLY A 32 15.96 -16.30 8.00
C GLY A 32 14.45 -16.07 8.01
N THR A 33 13.84 -15.80 9.17
CA THR A 33 12.37 -15.68 9.33
C THR A 33 11.85 -14.46 8.58
N LEU A 34 12.55 -13.32 8.69
CA LEU A 34 12.20 -12.09 7.98
C LEU A 34 12.12 -12.33 6.46
N PHE A 35 13.14 -12.96 5.88
CA PHE A 35 13.21 -13.19 4.44
C PHE A 35 12.10 -14.12 3.95
N ILE A 36 11.75 -15.12 4.77
CA ILE A 36 10.63 -16.01 4.49
C ILE A 36 9.31 -15.24 4.45
N GLN A 37 9.05 -14.37 5.45
CA GLN A 37 7.84 -13.54 5.51
C GLN A 37 7.75 -12.60 4.30
N ILE A 38 8.86 -11.95 3.95
CA ILE A 38 8.93 -11.06 2.78
C ILE A 38 8.62 -11.83 1.50
N LEU A 39 9.25 -12.99 1.27
CA LEU A 39 9.07 -13.76 0.04
C LEU A 39 7.66 -14.35 -0.07
N ASN A 40 7.08 -14.83 1.03
CA ASN A 40 5.69 -15.28 1.06
C ASN A 40 4.71 -14.17 0.70
N HIS A 41 4.97 -12.94 1.15
CA HIS A 41 4.14 -11.77 0.82
C HIS A 41 4.27 -11.38 -0.65
N ILE A 42 5.49 -11.41 -1.22
CA ILE A 42 5.73 -11.05 -2.62
C ILE A 42 5.03 -12.03 -3.58
N ASN A 43 5.14 -13.35 -3.34
CA ASN A 43 4.54 -14.35 -4.21
C ASN A 43 4.20 -15.64 -3.44
N THR A 44 3.00 -15.65 -2.84
CA THR A 44 2.53 -16.79 -2.04
C THR A 44 2.40 -18.07 -2.87
N ASP A 45 2.08 -17.99 -4.16
CA ASP A 45 1.92 -19.17 -5.02
C ASP A 45 3.27 -19.90 -5.22
N HIS A 46 4.36 -19.15 -5.37
CA HIS A 46 5.69 -19.72 -5.57
C HIS A 46 6.37 -20.13 -4.25
N PHE A 47 6.26 -19.30 -3.22
CA PHE A 47 6.99 -19.46 -1.96
C PHE A 47 6.17 -20.14 -0.84
N GLY A 48 4.85 -19.92 -0.81
CA GLY A 48 3.97 -20.26 0.33
C GLY A 48 3.90 -21.75 0.65
N SER A 49 3.89 -22.62 -0.37
CA SER A 49 3.87 -24.09 -0.16
C SER A 49 5.06 -24.63 0.63
N THR A 50 6.20 -23.94 0.55
CA THR A 50 7.46 -24.35 1.20
C THR A 50 7.63 -23.65 2.56
N PHE A 51 7.13 -22.43 2.68
CA PHE A 51 7.46 -21.53 3.79
C PHE A 51 6.36 -21.39 4.84
N HIS A 52 5.11 -21.77 4.57
CA HIS A 52 4.00 -21.65 5.53
C HIS A 52 4.26 -22.32 6.90
N VAL A 53 5.08 -23.38 6.95
CA VAL A 53 5.42 -24.09 8.19
C VAL A 53 6.55 -23.40 8.97
N LEU A 54 7.33 -22.55 8.31
CA LEU A 54 8.53 -21.89 8.85
C LEU A 54 8.26 -20.44 9.29
N GLU A 55 7.20 -19.82 8.78
CA GLU A 55 6.85 -18.40 8.98
C GLU A 55 6.56 -18.04 10.45
N ASN A 56 5.96 -18.95 11.21
CA ASN A 56 5.58 -18.73 12.62
C ASN A 56 6.58 -19.29 13.63
N GLN A 57 7.76 -19.75 13.17
CA GLN A 57 8.74 -20.32 14.08
C GLN A 57 9.43 -19.22 14.90
N SER A 58 9.55 -19.46 16.20
CA SER A 58 10.23 -18.54 17.11
C SER A 58 11.72 -18.43 16.73
N TYR A 59 12.34 -17.32 17.16
CA TYR A 59 13.77 -17.09 16.99
C TYR A 59 14.56 -18.23 17.61
N THR A 60 15.63 -18.68 16.93
CA THR A 60 16.50 -19.74 17.43
C THR A 60 17.95 -19.32 17.31
N ASP A 61 18.74 -19.55 18.36
CA ASP A 61 20.21 -19.40 18.32
C ASP A 61 20.91 -20.59 17.66
N ASN A 62 20.17 -21.57 17.15
CA ASN A 62 20.74 -22.73 16.48
C ASN A 62 21.16 -22.36 15.05
N TRP A 63 22.44 -22.02 14.90
CA TRP A 63 23.02 -21.62 13.61
C TRP A 63 22.82 -22.67 12.50
N ALA A 64 22.78 -23.97 12.83
CA ALA A 64 22.58 -25.01 11.82
C ALA A 64 21.14 -25.01 11.27
N LEU A 65 20.16 -24.76 12.15
CA LEU A 65 18.75 -24.60 11.75
C LEU A 65 18.55 -23.34 10.91
N ASN A 66 19.13 -22.22 11.35
CA ASN A 66 19.10 -20.96 10.63
C ASN A 66 19.76 -21.08 9.25
N MET A 67 20.89 -21.79 9.17
CA MET A 67 21.57 -22.09 7.91
C MET A 67 20.68 -22.89 6.96
N SER A 68 19.95 -23.90 7.46
CA SER A 68 19.01 -24.68 6.65
C SER A 68 17.88 -23.81 6.09
N ARG A 69 17.35 -22.88 6.89
CA ARG A 69 16.29 -21.95 6.46
C ARG A 69 16.80 -20.97 5.41
N LEU A 70 17.93 -20.33 5.68
CA LEU A 70 18.54 -19.37 4.75
C LEU A 70 18.98 -20.03 3.45
N LYS A 71 19.42 -21.30 3.49
CA LYS A 71 19.73 -22.05 2.28
C LYS A 71 18.49 -22.24 1.43
N LEU A 72 17.37 -22.63 2.06
CA LEU A 72 16.08 -22.74 1.38
C LEU A 72 15.62 -21.40 0.78
N VAL A 73 15.83 -20.30 1.49
CA VAL A 73 15.56 -18.93 0.99
C VAL A 73 16.40 -18.63 -0.26
N VAL A 74 17.71 -18.84 -0.21
CA VAL A 74 18.61 -18.57 -1.33
C VAL A 74 18.34 -19.48 -2.52
N ASP A 75 18.11 -20.78 -2.29
CA ASP A 75 17.78 -21.74 -3.34
C ASP A 75 16.47 -21.34 -4.05
N LYS A 76 15.44 -20.95 -3.29
CA LYS A 76 14.16 -20.47 -3.85
C LYS A 76 14.30 -19.15 -4.60
N LEU A 77 15.11 -18.23 -4.10
CA LEU A 77 15.40 -16.97 -4.80
C LEU A 77 16.15 -17.22 -6.11
N ALA A 78 17.12 -18.14 -6.12
CA ALA A 78 17.85 -18.53 -7.31
C ALA A 78 16.92 -19.20 -8.34
N ASP A 79 16.03 -20.08 -7.89
CA ASP A 79 15.00 -20.72 -8.72
C ASP A 79 14.05 -19.68 -9.34
N TYR A 80 13.59 -18.71 -8.55
CA TYR A 80 12.64 -17.69 -9.00
C TYR A 80 13.27 -16.67 -9.95
N THR A 81 14.51 -16.25 -9.68
CA THR A 81 15.21 -15.25 -10.49
C THR A 81 15.98 -15.85 -11.66
N HIS A 82 16.11 -17.18 -11.71
CA HIS A 82 16.97 -17.91 -12.64
C HIS A 82 18.44 -17.43 -12.65
N LYS A 83 18.93 -16.95 -11.50
CA LYS A 83 20.29 -16.41 -11.32
C LYS A 83 21.03 -17.15 -10.23
N GLN A 84 22.34 -17.30 -10.41
CA GLN A 84 23.23 -17.75 -9.35
C GLN A 84 23.50 -16.59 -8.39
N LEU A 85 23.19 -16.77 -7.11
CA LEU A 85 23.34 -15.75 -6.08
C LEU A 85 24.68 -15.93 -5.33
N ASP A 86 25.50 -14.89 -5.28
CA ASP A 86 26.74 -14.84 -4.49
C ASP A 86 26.44 -14.51 -3.02
N ILE A 87 25.76 -15.42 -2.33
CA ILE A 87 25.37 -15.28 -0.91
C ILE A 87 25.92 -16.45 -0.11
N ASN A 88 26.82 -16.16 0.83
CA ASN A 88 27.36 -17.20 1.72
C ASN A 88 26.45 -17.38 2.94
N VAL A 89 25.54 -18.33 2.84
CA VAL A 89 24.58 -18.67 3.91
C VAL A 89 25.26 -19.09 5.22
N MET A 90 26.44 -19.71 5.15
CA MET A 90 27.18 -20.13 6.35
C MET A 90 27.66 -18.92 7.16
N GLU A 91 28.21 -17.91 6.49
CA GLU A 91 28.66 -16.67 7.13
C GLU A 91 27.49 -15.89 7.75
N ILE A 92 26.29 -15.97 7.16
CA ILE A 92 25.09 -15.36 7.75
C ILE A 92 24.71 -16.11 9.03
N ALA A 93 24.49 -17.43 8.93
CA ALA A 93 23.90 -18.19 10.02
C ALA A 93 24.84 -18.36 11.23
N LYS A 94 26.14 -18.57 10.97
CA LYS A 94 27.16 -18.86 11.99
C LYS A 94 27.86 -17.61 12.49
N ASP A 95 28.33 -16.77 11.56
CA ASP A 95 29.18 -15.62 11.88
C ASP A 95 28.36 -14.31 12.00
N ARG A 96 27.06 -14.36 11.70
CA ARG A 96 26.14 -13.20 11.66
C ARG A 96 26.74 -12.06 10.82
N ASN A 97 27.34 -12.42 9.69
CA ASN A 97 28.04 -11.48 8.80
C ASN A 97 27.05 -10.46 8.21
N GLU A 98 27.11 -9.23 8.71
CA GLU A 98 26.21 -8.13 8.34
C GLU A 98 26.28 -7.80 6.84
N ASN A 99 27.44 -7.95 6.19
CA ASN A 99 27.58 -7.71 4.76
C ASN A 99 26.85 -8.76 3.92
N GLN A 100 26.86 -10.02 4.34
CA GLN A 100 26.12 -11.08 3.63
C GLN A 100 24.61 -10.95 3.85
N ILE A 101 24.19 -10.51 5.04
CA ILE A 101 22.78 -10.17 5.31
C ILE A 101 22.34 -8.99 4.42
N LEU A 102 23.17 -7.94 4.31
CA LEU A 102 22.90 -6.81 3.42
C LEU A 102 22.81 -7.22 1.94
N LYS A 103 23.70 -8.11 1.47
CA LYS A 103 23.62 -8.67 0.11
C LYS A 103 22.29 -9.38 -0.13
N LEU A 104 21.86 -10.22 0.81
CA LEU A 104 20.57 -10.94 0.72
C LEU A 104 19.38 -9.98 0.74
N ILE A 105 19.40 -8.96 1.60
CA ILE A 105 18.40 -7.88 1.59
C ILE A 105 18.38 -7.18 0.23
N GLY A 106 19.55 -6.86 -0.33
CA GLY A 106 19.65 -6.20 -1.64
C GLY A 106 18.97 -6.98 -2.77
N VAL A 107 19.21 -8.29 -2.83
CA VAL A 107 18.56 -9.18 -3.81
C VAL A 107 17.04 -9.20 -3.61
N ILE A 108 16.57 -9.27 -2.37
CA ILE A 108 15.14 -9.26 -2.06
C ILE A 108 14.52 -7.90 -2.38
N CYS A 109 15.19 -6.78 -2.12
CA CYS A 109 14.73 -5.45 -2.50
C CYS A 109 14.61 -5.30 -4.02
N GLN A 110 15.54 -5.87 -4.80
CA GLN A 110 15.42 -5.92 -6.27
C GLN A 110 14.16 -6.68 -6.71
N LEU A 111 13.85 -7.78 -6.02
CA LEU A 111 12.62 -8.54 -6.26
C LEU A 111 11.37 -7.72 -5.93
N ILE A 112 11.36 -7.03 -4.79
CA ILE A 112 10.26 -6.17 -4.35
C ILE A 112 10.00 -5.06 -5.37
N LEU A 113 11.05 -4.40 -5.88
CA LEU A 113 10.95 -3.35 -6.91
C LEU A 113 10.31 -3.84 -8.21
N GLN A 114 10.36 -5.15 -8.48
CA GLN A 114 9.73 -5.77 -9.66
C GLN A 114 8.34 -6.36 -9.36
N SER A 115 7.89 -6.29 -8.11
CA SER A 115 6.64 -6.88 -7.65
C SER A 115 5.51 -5.85 -7.56
N ASP A 116 4.26 -6.33 -7.64
CA ASP A 116 3.07 -5.50 -7.42
C ASP A 116 2.94 -4.98 -5.98
N PHE A 117 3.72 -5.53 -5.03
CA PHE A 117 3.69 -5.19 -3.60
C PHE A 117 4.73 -4.15 -3.19
N GLN A 118 5.42 -3.52 -4.14
CA GLN A 118 6.47 -2.54 -3.83
C GLN A 118 6.03 -1.45 -2.83
N ASP A 119 4.78 -1.01 -2.89
CA ASP A 119 4.25 0.06 -2.04
C ASP A 119 4.20 -0.40 -0.56
N ASP A 120 3.88 -1.67 -0.31
CA ASP A 120 3.81 -2.25 1.05
C ASP A 120 5.17 -2.22 1.76
N PHE A 121 6.26 -2.25 0.98
CA PHE A 121 7.62 -2.22 1.51
C PHE A 121 8.21 -0.81 1.50
N PHE A 122 8.03 -0.03 0.45
CA PHE A 122 8.73 1.25 0.30
C PHE A 122 7.97 2.48 0.85
N VAL A 123 6.64 2.46 0.92
CA VAL A 123 5.88 3.54 1.58
C VAL A 123 6.25 3.68 3.06
N PRO A 124 6.44 2.58 3.83
CA PRO A 124 6.93 2.66 5.21
C PRO A 124 8.25 3.41 5.41
N VAL A 125 9.12 3.52 4.38
CA VAL A 125 10.35 4.33 4.46
C VAL A 125 10.03 5.79 4.76
N LEU A 126 8.92 6.32 4.22
CA LEU A 126 8.50 7.71 4.42
C LEU A 126 8.13 8.04 5.87
N GLN A 127 7.95 7.03 6.71
CA GLN A 127 7.65 7.18 8.14
C GLN A 127 8.92 7.29 9.01
N LEU A 128 10.11 7.19 8.40
CA LEU A 128 11.40 7.32 9.08
C LEU A 128 11.86 8.79 9.10
N SER A 129 12.88 9.11 9.90
CA SER A 129 13.52 10.44 9.84
C SER A 129 14.23 10.66 8.51
N GLU A 130 14.31 11.91 8.05
CA GLU A 130 14.92 12.27 6.75
C GLU A 130 16.32 11.66 6.55
N GLN A 131 17.16 11.69 7.59
CA GLN A 131 18.50 11.08 7.55
C GLN A 131 18.46 9.57 7.26
N LYS A 132 17.48 8.84 7.81
CA LYS A 132 17.31 7.40 7.58
C LYS A 132 16.70 7.12 6.20
N GLN A 133 15.79 7.99 5.75
CA GLN A 133 15.25 7.93 4.39
C GLN A 133 16.36 8.09 3.35
N GLU A 134 17.28 9.05 3.55
CA GLU A 134 18.41 9.27 2.66
C GLU A 134 19.35 8.06 2.60
N LEU A 135 19.70 7.46 3.75
CA LEU A 135 20.53 6.26 3.82
C LEU A 135 19.91 5.07 3.06
N ILE A 136 18.60 4.84 3.22
CA ILE A 136 17.89 3.77 2.52
C ILE A 136 17.82 4.08 1.02
N SER A 137 17.53 5.32 0.65
CA SER A 137 17.48 5.73 -0.76
C SER A 137 18.82 5.53 -1.47
N GLN A 138 19.93 5.93 -0.85
CA GLN A 138 21.28 5.68 -1.36
C GLN A 138 21.56 4.17 -1.50
N PHE A 139 21.20 3.37 -0.50
CA PHE A 139 21.33 1.91 -0.58
C PHE A 139 20.53 1.34 -1.77
N LEU A 140 19.26 1.75 -1.95
CA LEU A 140 18.44 1.26 -3.06
C LEU A 140 18.96 1.72 -4.43
N GLN A 141 19.49 2.94 -4.56
CA GLN A 141 20.09 3.42 -5.80
C GLN A 141 21.28 2.55 -6.24
N THR A 142 22.14 2.14 -5.30
CA THR A 142 23.26 1.23 -5.61
C THR A 142 22.81 -0.14 -6.15
N LEU A 143 21.54 -0.52 -5.94
CA LEU A 143 20.98 -1.78 -6.44
C LEU A 143 20.37 -1.65 -7.85
N VAL A 144 20.06 -0.44 -8.33
CA VAL A 144 19.37 -0.18 -9.61
C VAL A 144 20.34 0.18 -10.74
N ASP A 145 21.45 0.85 -10.44
CA ASP A 145 22.46 1.27 -11.43
C ASP A 145 23.10 0.16 -12.30
N PRO A 146 23.14 -1.14 -11.93
CA PRO A 146 23.67 -2.17 -12.83
C PRO A 146 22.75 -2.54 -14.01
N PHE A 147 21.46 -2.15 -14.00
CA PHE A 147 20.47 -2.69 -14.95
C PHE A 147 20.15 -1.80 -16.15
N THR A 148 20.49 -0.50 -16.13
CA THR A 148 19.98 0.45 -17.12
C THR A 148 20.98 0.85 -18.22
N GLN A 149 22.23 0.37 -18.21
CA GLN A 149 23.25 0.88 -19.15
C GLN A 149 24.03 -0.12 -20.01
N SER A 150 23.98 -1.45 -19.83
CA SER A 150 24.90 -2.33 -20.60
C SER A 150 24.28 -3.40 -21.52
N GLU A 151 23.06 -3.88 -21.30
CA GLU A 151 22.56 -5.04 -22.09
C GLU A 151 21.84 -4.65 -23.39
N ASP A 152 21.08 -3.55 -23.42
CA ASP A 152 20.30 -3.17 -24.61
C ASP A 152 21.16 -2.66 -25.78
N LYS A 153 22.31 -2.05 -25.51
CA LYS A 153 23.26 -1.65 -26.58
C LYS A 153 23.98 -2.84 -27.19
N SER A 154 24.38 -3.83 -26.37
CA SER A 154 25.09 -5.01 -26.87
C SER A 154 24.22 -5.94 -27.71
N LEU A 155 22.90 -5.95 -27.49
CA LEU A 155 21.97 -6.77 -28.28
C LEU A 155 21.63 -6.10 -29.61
N LEU A 156 21.48 -4.77 -29.66
CA LEU A 156 21.26 -4.03 -30.91
C LEU A 156 22.47 -4.16 -31.86
N ASP A 157 23.69 -3.98 -31.33
CA ASP A 157 24.92 -4.09 -32.13
C ASP A 157 25.10 -5.51 -32.72
N LYS A 158 24.67 -6.55 -31.98
CA LYS A 158 24.70 -7.95 -32.46
C LYS A 158 23.63 -8.24 -33.52
N ILE A 159 22.47 -7.60 -33.45
CA ILE A 159 21.41 -7.74 -34.46
C ILE A 159 21.86 -7.11 -35.78
N ASP A 160 22.47 -5.93 -35.73
CA ASP A 160 23.00 -5.25 -36.91
C ASP A 160 24.16 -6.02 -37.57
N GLU A 161 24.99 -6.70 -36.76
CA GLU A 161 26.08 -7.55 -37.26
C GLU A 161 25.55 -8.81 -37.97
N ILE A 162 24.51 -9.45 -37.41
CA ILE A 162 23.83 -10.62 -38.01
C ILE A 162 23.11 -10.24 -39.32
N ASP A 163 22.45 -9.07 -39.37
CA ASP A 163 21.78 -8.62 -40.58
C ASP A 163 22.77 -8.28 -41.71
N SER A 164 23.93 -7.71 -41.37
CA SER A 164 25.03 -7.48 -42.31
C SER A 164 25.60 -8.79 -42.86
N GLU A 165 25.74 -9.82 -42.02
CA GLU A 165 26.26 -11.13 -42.42
C GLU A 165 25.25 -11.90 -43.28
N ASN A 166 23.96 -11.83 -42.96
CA ASN A 166 22.88 -12.39 -43.77
C ASN A 166 22.79 -11.74 -45.16
N GLN A 167 22.96 -10.42 -45.26
CA GLN A 167 22.97 -9.75 -46.58
C GLN A 167 24.16 -10.18 -47.44
N LYS A 168 25.34 -10.40 -46.85
CA LYS A 168 26.51 -10.92 -47.56
C LYS A 168 26.28 -12.35 -48.07
N LEU A 169 25.67 -13.22 -47.26
CA LEU A 169 25.31 -14.59 -47.65
C LEU A 169 24.27 -14.64 -48.77
N ILE A 170 23.25 -13.78 -48.72
CA ILE A 170 22.24 -13.65 -49.79
C ILE A 170 22.92 -13.22 -51.11
N HIS A 171 23.84 -12.26 -51.04
CA HIS A 171 24.57 -11.79 -52.22
C HIS A 171 25.46 -12.88 -52.82
N GLN A 172 26.21 -13.62 -51.99
CA GLN A 172 27.04 -14.75 -52.45
C GLN A 172 26.21 -15.85 -53.11
N ASN A 173 25.04 -16.17 -52.54
CA ASN A 173 24.12 -17.16 -53.14
C ASN A 173 23.56 -16.69 -54.49
N GLN A 174 23.27 -15.39 -54.67
CA GLN A 174 22.84 -14.86 -55.97
C GLN A 174 23.94 -14.94 -57.03
N VAL A 175 25.20 -14.66 -56.67
CA VAL A 175 26.35 -14.78 -57.58
C VAL A 175 26.53 -16.23 -58.02
N LEU A 176 26.53 -17.18 -57.07
CA LEU A 176 26.65 -18.61 -57.37
C LEU A 176 25.49 -19.12 -58.24
N MET A 177 24.26 -18.65 -57.99
CA MET A 177 23.10 -19.03 -58.79
C MET A 177 23.23 -18.56 -60.24
N ASN A 178 23.78 -17.36 -60.47
CA ASN A 178 24.01 -16.83 -61.80
C ASN A 178 25.12 -17.61 -62.54
N GLU A 179 26.22 -17.97 -61.85
CA GLU A 179 27.27 -18.83 -62.41
C GLU A 179 26.74 -20.21 -62.81
N ILE A 180 25.85 -20.80 -62.00
CA ILE A 180 25.20 -22.08 -62.31
C ILE A 180 24.30 -21.97 -63.54
N ILE A 181 23.56 -20.86 -63.69
CA ILE A 181 22.71 -20.63 -64.87
C ILE A 181 23.58 -20.50 -66.14
N GLU A 182 24.71 -19.80 -66.05
CA GLU A 182 25.65 -19.62 -67.16
C GLU A 182 26.32 -20.94 -67.56
N GLN A 183 26.73 -21.76 -66.58
CA GLN A 183 27.25 -23.11 -66.84
C GLN A 183 26.20 -24.02 -67.47
N LYS A 184 24.93 -23.96 -67.03
CA LYS A 184 23.83 -24.72 -67.65
C LYS A 184 23.58 -24.31 -69.10
N MET A 185 23.63 -23.02 -69.41
CA MET A 185 23.51 -22.52 -70.79
C MET A 185 24.66 -23.02 -71.67
N THR A 186 25.88 -23.07 -71.12
CA THR A 186 27.08 -23.55 -71.82
C THR A 186 27.00 -25.05 -72.11
N ILE A 187 26.55 -25.85 -71.15
CA ILE A 187 26.34 -27.30 -71.32
C ILE A 187 25.29 -27.57 -72.40
N LYS A 188 24.17 -26.83 -72.37
CA LYS A 188 23.09 -26.98 -73.37
C LYS A 188 23.57 -26.69 -74.80
N LYS A 189 24.48 -25.74 -74.96
CA LYS A 189 25.11 -25.40 -76.25
C LYS A 189 26.03 -26.53 -76.74
N LEU A 190 26.82 -27.12 -75.85
CA LEU A 190 27.70 -28.25 -76.18
C LEU A 190 26.92 -29.53 -76.54
N GLU A 191 25.76 -29.77 -75.90
CA GLU A 191 24.87 -30.87 -76.25
C GLU A 191 24.25 -30.69 -77.65
N GLN A 192 23.90 -29.46 -78.02
CA GLN A 192 23.41 -29.13 -79.37
C GLN A 192 24.50 -29.37 -80.42
N ASP A 193 25.72 -28.87 -80.20
CA ASP A 193 26.85 -29.03 -81.13
C ASP A 193 27.24 -30.51 -81.33
N ASN A 194 27.16 -31.33 -80.27
CA ASN A 194 27.42 -32.77 -80.38
C ASN A 194 26.33 -33.50 -81.15
N LYS A 195 25.07 -33.06 -81.04
CA LYS A 195 23.97 -33.65 -81.80
C LYS A 195 24.11 -33.37 -83.29
N GLU A 196 24.42 -32.13 -83.66
CA GLU A 196 24.67 -31.73 -85.06
C GLU A 196 25.86 -32.47 -85.68
N LYS A 197 26.94 -32.68 -84.91
CA LYS A 197 28.09 -33.49 -85.34
C LYS A 197 27.74 -34.97 -85.51
N SER A 198 26.91 -35.53 -84.63
CA SER A 198 26.46 -36.92 -84.77
C SER A 198 25.57 -37.13 -86.00
N GLU A 199 24.74 -36.13 -86.34
CA GLU A 199 23.88 -36.15 -87.53
C GLU A 199 24.70 -35.99 -88.83
N GLN A 200 25.81 -35.24 -88.81
CA GLN A 200 26.76 -35.16 -89.94
C GLN A 200 27.50 -36.48 -90.21
N ILE A 201 27.85 -37.22 -89.15
CA ILE A 201 28.54 -38.52 -89.28
C ILE A 201 27.60 -39.57 -89.91
N VAL A 202 26.33 -39.59 -89.50
CA VAL A 202 25.32 -40.49 -90.06
C VAL A 202 25.02 -40.20 -91.54
N MET A 203 25.14 -38.93 -91.98
CA MET A 203 25.02 -38.58 -93.41
C MET A 203 26.23 -38.99 -94.24
N LEU A 204 27.44 -38.89 -93.70
CA LEU A 204 28.68 -39.29 -94.39
C LEU A 204 28.78 -40.81 -94.59
N GLU A 205 28.25 -41.60 -93.65
CA GLU A 205 28.22 -43.07 -93.77
C GLU A 205 27.22 -43.61 -94.83
N SER A 206 26.38 -42.75 -95.40
CA SER A 206 25.38 -43.15 -96.41
C SER A 206 25.87 -43.14 -97.86
N ASN A 207 27.05 -42.59 -98.13
CA ASN A 207 27.62 -42.50 -99.48
C ASN A 207 29.10 -42.91 -99.49
N GLU A 208 29.38 -44.21 -99.67
CA GLU A 208 30.45 -44.67 -100.57
C GLU A 208 30.45 -46.21 -100.72
N ARG A 209 30.20 -46.68 -101.94
CA ARG A 209 30.51 -48.04 -102.39
C ARG A 209 31.59 -47.95 -103.48
N LYS A 210 32.77 -48.54 -103.24
CA LYS A 210 33.33 -49.70 -104.00
C LYS A 210 34.86 -49.84 -103.83
N SER A 211 35.24 -51.03 -103.33
CA SER A 211 36.31 -51.90 -103.86
C SER A 211 37.80 -51.57 -103.61
N SER A 212 38.26 -51.80 -102.37
CA SER A 212 39.47 -52.60 -102.05
C SER A 212 39.48 -52.95 -100.55
N PHE A 213 38.71 -53.97 -100.15
CA PHE A 213 37.93 -53.87 -98.91
C PHE A 213 38.11 -55.08 -97.99
N ASN A 214 39.19 -55.13 -97.20
CA ASN A 214 39.22 -56.02 -96.03
C ASN A 214 40.13 -55.55 -94.88
N GLU A 215 41.30 -54.95 -95.12
CA GLU A 215 42.12 -54.42 -94.00
C GLU A 215 41.71 -53.02 -93.54
N GLU A 216 41.38 -52.14 -94.47
CA GLU A 216 40.95 -50.77 -94.17
C GLU A 216 39.60 -50.76 -93.45
N LYS A 217 38.71 -51.68 -93.82
CA LYS A 217 37.42 -51.87 -93.17
C LYS A 217 37.53 -52.47 -91.75
N ILE A 218 38.54 -53.32 -91.52
CA ILE A 218 38.83 -53.84 -90.17
C ILE A 218 39.40 -52.71 -89.30
N LYS A 219 40.31 -51.89 -89.82
CA LYS A 219 40.80 -50.71 -89.11
C LYS A 219 39.69 -49.70 -88.82
N GLU A 220 38.82 -49.42 -89.79
CA GLU A 220 37.64 -48.58 -89.57
C GLU A 220 36.71 -49.16 -88.50
N LEU A 221 36.47 -50.48 -88.50
CA LEU A 221 35.68 -51.14 -87.47
C LEU A 221 36.35 -51.11 -86.09
N GLU A 222 37.67 -51.23 -86.02
CA GLU A 222 38.45 -51.09 -84.78
C GLU A 222 38.43 -49.65 -84.26
N GLU A 223 38.56 -48.67 -85.15
CA GLU A 223 38.46 -47.23 -84.85
C GLU A 223 37.05 -46.89 -84.36
N LEU A 224 36.02 -47.39 -85.05
CA LEU A 224 34.61 -47.23 -84.67
C LEU A 224 34.32 -47.87 -83.32
N ASN A 225 34.86 -49.07 -83.05
CA ASN A 225 34.69 -49.74 -81.76
C ASN A 225 35.38 -48.97 -80.62
N LYS A 226 36.56 -48.38 -80.86
CA LYS A 226 37.20 -47.45 -79.91
C LYS A 226 36.37 -46.20 -79.66
N GLN A 227 35.79 -45.61 -80.72
CA GLN A 227 34.89 -44.46 -80.61
C GLN A 227 33.61 -44.81 -79.83
N LEU A 228 33.08 -46.01 -80.04
CA LEU A 228 31.88 -46.49 -79.35
C LEU A 228 32.16 -46.73 -77.86
N TRP A 229 33.34 -47.28 -77.53
CA TRP A 229 33.77 -47.47 -76.14
C TRP A 229 34.01 -46.15 -75.40
N THR A 230 34.66 -45.19 -76.05
CA THR A 230 34.85 -43.84 -75.49
C THR A 230 33.53 -43.08 -75.35
N THR A 231 32.59 -43.28 -76.27
CA THR A 231 31.24 -42.72 -76.17
C THR A 231 30.47 -43.33 -75.01
N GLN A 232 30.50 -44.66 -74.84
CA GLN A 232 29.87 -45.33 -73.70
C GLN A 232 30.45 -44.88 -72.35
N GLN A 233 31.76 -44.66 -72.24
CA GLN A 233 32.36 -44.09 -71.03
C GLN A 233 31.85 -42.68 -70.76
N LYS A 234 31.81 -41.81 -71.77
CA LYS A 234 31.26 -40.46 -71.62
C LYS A 234 29.79 -40.49 -71.22
N THR A 235 28.99 -41.40 -71.77
CA THR A 235 27.57 -41.55 -71.39
C THR A 235 27.43 -41.95 -69.92
N ARG A 236 28.24 -42.92 -69.44
CA ARG A 236 28.25 -43.30 -68.02
C ARG A 236 28.67 -42.16 -67.10
N GLU A 237 29.69 -41.39 -67.48
CA GLU A 237 30.10 -40.21 -66.71
C GLU A 237 29.00 -39.15 -66.63
N LEU A 238 28.27 -38.94 -67.73
CA LEU A 238 27.12 -38.03 -67.78
C LEU A 238 25.97 -38.55 -66.92
N GLU A 239 25.65 -39.85 -66.95
CA GLU A 239 24.63 -40.46 -66.09
C GLU A 239 24.93 -40.27 -64.60
N ILE A 240 26.20 -40.45 -64.19
CA ILE A 240 26.63 -40.21 -62.80
C ILE A 240 26.48 -38.74 -62.43
N LYS A 241 26.85 -37.81 -63.33
CA LYS A 241 26.67 -36.36 -63.10
C LYS A 241 25.20 -35.99 -62.97
N VAL A 242 24.32 -36.54 -63.80
CA VAL A 242 22.87 -36.31 -63.75
C VAL A 242 22.28 -36.84 -62.43
N GLN A 243 22.66 -38.04 -61.98
CA GLN A 243 22.22 -38.57 -60.69
C GLN A 243 22.69 -37.73 -59.50
N SER A 244 23.93 -37.24 -59.54
CA SER A 244 24.46 -36.33 -58.52
C SER A 244 23.67 -35.02 -58.46
N GLN A 245 23.40 -34.40 -59.62
CA GLN A 245 22.58 -33.19 -59.70
C GLN A 245 21.14 -33.40 -59.23
N LEU A 246 20.51 -34.53 -59.58
CA LEU A 246 19.18 -34.88 -59.09
C LEU A 246 19.13 -35.02 -57.57
N SER A 247 20.20 -35.54 -56.96
CA SER A 247 20.31 -35.66 -55.51
C SER A 247 20.43 -34.29 -54.85
N GLN A 248 21.26 -33.39 -55.40
CA GLN A 248 21.37 -32.00 -54.94
C GLN A 248 20.05 -31.22 -55.07
N ILE A 249 19.30 -31.42 -56.15
CA ILE A 249 17.98 -30.78 -56.34
C ILE A 249 16.98 -31.27 -55.28
N LYS A 250 16.99 -32.57 -54.96
CA LYS A 250 16.14 -33.11 -53.88
C LYS A 250 16.48 -32.49 -52.53
N GLU A 251 17.75 -32.36 -52.22
CA GLU A 251 18.23 -31.75 -50.97
C GLU A 251 17.84 -30.27 -50.88
N ALA A 252 18.02 -29.50 -51.96
CA ALA A 252 17.61 -28.10 -52.03
C ALA A 252 16.09 -27.92 -51.85
N ASN A 253 15.28 -28.82 -52.43
CA ASN A 253 13.83 -28.80 -52.26
C ASN A 253 13.41 -29.10 -50.81
N LEU A 254 14.06 -30.09 -50.17
CA LEU A 254 13.83 -30.39 -48.74
C LEU A 254 14.18 -29.20 -47.85
N LEU A 255 15.31 -28.54 -48.11
CA LEU A 255 15.71 -27.34 -47.37
C LEU A 255 14.67 -26.23 -47.51
N LYS A 256 14.19 -25.98 -48.74
CA LYS A 256 13.16 -24.97 -49.02
C LYS A 256 11.83 -25.27 -48.32
N GLU A 257 11.43 -26.54 -48.27
CA GLU A 257 10.23 -27.00 -47.55
C GLU A 257 10.37 -26.76 -46.04
N ASN A 258 11.52 -27.10 -45.45
CA ASN A 258 11.80 -26.87 -44.03
C ASN A 258 11.78 -25.38 -43.68
N THR A 259 12.45 -24.52 -44.47
CA THR A 259 12.43 -23.07 -44.24
C THR A 259 11.02 -22.48 -44.37
N ARG A 260 10.18 -23.03 -45.24
CA ARG A 260 8.77 -22.62 -45.34
C ARG A 260 8.00 -22.98 -44.07
N LEU A 261 8.16 -24.20 -43.56
CA LEU A 261 7.50 -24.67 -42.33
C LEU A 261 7.95 -23.88 -41.10
N GLU A 262 9.25 -23.59 -40.97
CA GLU A 262 9.78 -22.75 -39.90
C GLU A 262 9.19 -21.34 -39.93
N ASN A 263 9.11 -20.73 -41.12
CA ASN A 263 8.47 -19.41 -41.28
C ASN A 263 6.98 -19.42 -40.90
N GLU A 264 6.27 -20.51 -41.22
CA GLU A 264 4.85 -20.66 -40.88
C GLU A 264 4.67 -20.81 -39.36
N GLN A 265 5.54 -21.57 -38.69
CA GLN A 265 5.58 -21.65 -37.23
C GLN A 265 5.93 -20.31 -36.57
N LEU A 266 6.88 -19.55 -37.14
CA LEU A 266 7.24 -18.22 -36.63
C LEU A 266 6.06 -17.25 -36.71
N LYS A 267 5.33 -17.25 -37.82
CA LYS A 267 4.12 -16.43 -37.99
C LYS A 267 3.05 -16.75 -36.94
N LEU A 268 2.83 -18.02 -36.63
CA LEU A 268 1.90 -18.44 -35.59
C LEU A 268 2.34 -17.97 -34.20
N LYS A 269 3.64 -18.06 -33.89
CA LYS A 269 4.19 -17.54 -32.62
C LYS A 269 4.01 -16.02 -32.51
N ILE A 270 4.35 -15.26 -33.55
CA ILE A 270 4.17 -13.80 -33.57
C ILE A 270 2.69 -13.43 -33.35
N MET A 271 1.77 -14.13 -34.02
CA MET A 271 0.34 -13.88 -33.85
C MET A 271 -0.16 -14.18 -32.42
N GLN A 272 0.40 -15.20 -31.75
CA GLN A 272 0.12 -15.48 -30.34
C GLN A 272 0.64 -14.37 -29.42
N TYR A 273 1.87 -13.87 -29.66
CA TYR A 273 2.44 -12.75 -28.92
C TYR A 273 1.59 -11.48 -29.05
N ILE A 274 1.20 -11.09 -30.28
CA ILE A 274 0.33 -9.92 -30.50
C ILE A 274 -0.99 -10.06 -29.73
N LYS A 275 -1.58 -11.27 -29.71
CA LYS A 275 -2.82 -11.52 -28.97
C LYS A 275 -2.63 -11.43 -27.46
N GLN A 276 -1.47 -11.83 -26.94
CA GLN A 276 -1.14 -11.68 -25.51
C GLN A 276 -0.89 -10.21 -25.16
N GLU A 277 -0.20 -9.47 -26.01
CA GLU A 277 0.07 -8.04 -25.82
C GLU A 277 -1.23 -7.22 -25.80
N GLN A 278 -2.15 -7.49 -26.73
CA GLN A 278 -3.48 -6.86 -26.73
C GLN A 278 -4.27 -7.14 -25.44
N LYS A 279 -4.18 -8.36 -24.88
CA LYS A 279 -4.80 -8.68 -23.59
C LYS A 279 -4.14 -7.93 -22.44
N HIS A 280 -2.81 -7.83 -22.46
CA HIS A 280 -2.05 -7.10 -21.45
C HIS A 280 -2.44 -5.62 -21.44
N GLU A 281 -2.58 -5.00 -22.62
CA GLU A 281 -2.98 -3.59 -22.74
C GLU A 281 -4.41 -3.36 -22.22
N GLN A 282 -5.35 -4.27 -22.53
CA GLN A 282 -6.71 -4.21 -21.97
C GLN A 282 -6.74 -4.35 -20.43
N ILE A 283 -5.87 -5.20 -19.86
CA ILE A 283 -5.76 -5.34 -18.40
C ILE A 283 -5.19 -4.05 -17.79
N LYS A 284 -4.15 -3.48 -18.41
CA LYS A 284 -3.52 -2.23 -17.99
C LYS A 284 -4.51 -1.06 -17.99
N GLU A 285 -5.35 -0.96 -19.02
CA GLU A 285 -6.40 0.07 -19.10
C GLU A 285 -7.44 -0.08 -17.98
N LYS A 286 -7.90 -1.32 -17.71
CA LYS A 286 -8.81 -1.60 -16.59
C LYS A 286 -8.19 -1.26 -15.24
N LEU A 287 -6.91 -1.59 -15.04
CA LEU A 287 -6.17 -1.27 -13.82
C LEU A 287 -6.05 0.25 -13.63
N SER A 288 -5.80 0.99 -14.71
CA SER A 288 -5.76 2.46 -14.70
C SER A 288 -7.10 3.07 -14.30
N GLN A 289 -8.21 2.58 -14.87
CA GLN A 289 -9.56 3.01 -14.49
C GLN A 289 -9.87 2.70 -13.02
N GLN A 290 -9.46 1.54 -12.53
CA GLN A 290 -9.65 1.14 -11.13
C GLN A 290 -8.83 2.01 -10.17
N LYS A 291 -7.57 2.32 -10.51
CA LYS A 291 -6.73 3.27 -9.74
C LYS A 291 -7.40 4.64 -9.65
N LEU A 292 -7.89 5.17 -10.77
CA LEU A 292 -8.60 6.46 -10.79
C LEU A 292 -9.86 6.47 -9.91
N TYR A 293 -10.61 5.36 -9.88
CA TYR A 293 -11.78 5.22 -9.02
C TYR A 293 -11.41 5.27 -7.53
N TYR A 294 -10.39 4.51 -7.12
CA TYR A 294 -9.97 4.48 -5.73
C TYR A 294 -9.35 5.82 -5.28
N THR A 295 -8.59 6.50 -6.14
CA THR A 295 -8.08 7.85 -5.83
C THR A 295 -9.23 8.82 -5.53
N LYS A 296 -10.28 8.84 -6.36
CA LYS A 296 -11.46 9.68 -6.11
C LYS A 296 -12.18 9.32 -4.80
N LEU A 297 -12.26 8.03 -4.49
CA LEU A 297 -12.88 7.57 -3.25
C LEU A 297 -12.10 8.04 -2.01
N ILE A 298 -10.76 7.96 -2.07
CA ILE A 298 -9.87 8.47 -1.00
C ILE A 298 -10.05 9.97 -0.83
N GLU A 299 -10.02 10.75 -1.92
CA GLU A 299 -10.23 12.21 -1.87
C GLU A 299 -11.57 12.60 -1.24
N ASP A 300 -12.65 11.87 -1.57
CA ASP A 300 -13.96 12.11 -0.96
C ASP A 300 -14.00 11.75 0.53
N LYS A 301 -13.28 10.70 0.94
CA LYS A 301 -13.17 10.32 2.36
C LYS A 301 -12.34 11.33 3.15
N ASP A 302 -11.23 11.81 2.61
CA ASP A 302 -10.41 12.85 3.23
C ASP A 302 -11.21 14.16 3.38
N ARG A 303 -12.01 14.54 2.38
CA ARG A 303 -12.93 15.69 2.50
C ARG A 303 -13.96 15.50 3.62
N GLN A 304 -14.49 14.29 3.81
CA GLN A 304 -15.43 14.00 4.90
C GLN A 304 -14.75 14.06 6.27
N ILE A 305 -13.54 13.50 6.39
CA ILE A 305 -12.74 13.55 7.62
C ILE A 305 -12.42 15.00 7.99
N ASN A 306 -11.96 15.80 7.03
CA ASN A 306 -11.65 17.21 7.27
C ASN A 306 -12.88 17.99 7.76
N LYS A 307 -14.06 17.76 7.18
CA LYS A 307 -15.32 18.38 7.66
C LYS A 307 -15.65 17.97 9.09
N LEU A 308 -15.48 16.68 9.42
CA LEU A 308 -15.71 16.16 10.78
C LEU A 308 -14.71 16.78 11.78
N GLN A 309 -13.44 16.90 11.41
CA GLN A 309 -12.42 17.52 12.26
C GLN A 309 -12.72 18.99 12.52
N THR A 310 -13.10 19.77 11.50
CA THR A 310 -13.52 21.16 11.69
C THR A 310 -14.74 21.25 12.62
N SER A 311 -15.76 20.40 12.40
CA SER A 311 -16.94 20.36 13.26
C SER A 311 -16.60 19.98 14.71
N PHE A 312 -15.66 19.05 14.92
CA PHE A 312 -15.22 18.67 16.25
C PHE A 312 -14.47 19.81 16.95
N GLN A 313 -13.61 20.52 16.20
CA GLN A 313 -12.89 21.68 16.73
C GLN A 313 -13.84 22.80 17.16
N ASP A 314 -14.90 23.06 16.39
CA ASP A 314 -15.91 24.06 16.74
C ASP A 314 -16.68 23.68 18.01
N ILE A 315 -17.08 22.41 18.14
CA ILE A 315 -17.74 21.90 19.35
C ILE A 315 -16.80 21.99 20.55
N PHE A 316 -15.53 21.61 20.39
CA PHE A 316 -14.53 21.68 21.44
C PHE A 316 -14.30 23.12 21.92
N ASN A 317 -14.18 24.07 20.99
CA ASN A 317 -14.05 25.48 21.32
C ASN A 317 -15.29 26.02 22.07
N SER A 318 -16.49 25.63 21.63
CA SER A 318 -17.74 25.98 22.31
C SER A 318 -17.77 25.44 23.75
N PHE A 319 -17.37 24.18 23.94
CA PHE A 319 -17.28 23.56 25.27
C PHE A 319 -16.28 24.29 26.18
N GLN A 320 -15.09 24.65 25.68
CA GLN A 320 -14.10 25.39 26.47
C GLN A 320 -14.59 26.79 26.87
N ASN A 321 -15.28 27.48 25.96
CA ASN A 321 -15.86 28.79 26.25
C ASN A 321 -16.95 28.69 27.32
N GLU A 322 -17.81 27.68 27.24
CA GLU A 322 -18.87 27.47 28.21
C GLU A 322 -18.29 27.07 29.59
N LYS A 323 -17.26 26.23 29.63
CA LYS A 323 -16.53 25.89 30.86
C LYS A 323 -15.96 27.14 31.54
N LYS A 324 -15.36 28.06 30.78
CA LYS A 324 -14.85 29.34 31.32
C LYS A 324 -15.98 30.19 31.89
N ARG A 325 -17.13 30.23 31.20
CA ARG A 325 -18.31 30.97 31.65
C ARG A 325 -18.86 30.40 32.96
N THR A 326 -18.97 29.08 33.09
CA THR A 326 -19.41 28.42 34.32
C THR A 326 -18.48 28.74 35.49
N LEU A 327 -17.15 28.67 35.27
CA LEU A 327 -16.17 29.01 36.31
C LEU A 327 -16.33 30.47 36.78
N SER A 328 -16.55 31.40 35.86
CA SER A 328 -16.81 32.81 36.19
C SER A 328 -18.06 32.97 37.04
N LEU A 329 -19.15 32.28 36.68
CA LEU A 329 -20.40 32.32 37.45
C LEU A 329 -20.25 31.69 38.84
N GLU A 330 -19.53 30.57 38.97
CA GLU A 330 -19.22 29.96 40.27
C GLU A 330 -18.44 30.94 41.18
N THR A 331 -17.50 31.68 40.59
CA THR A 331 -16.70 32.68 41.33
C THR A 331 -17.58 33.86 41.78
N GLU A 332 -18.51 34.31 40.93
CA GLU A 332 -19.47 35.36 41.25
C GLU A 332 -20.43 34.92 42.37
N VAL A 333 -20.93 33.68 42.31
CA VAL A 333 -21.78 33.10 43.37
C VAL A 333 -21.03 33.04 44.69
N GLN A 334 -19.76 32.60 44.71
CA GLN A 334 -18.95 32.60 45.93
C GLN A 334 -18.77 34.00 46.50
N SER A 335 -18.52 35.01 45.65
CA SER A 335 -18.41 36.40 46.08
C SER A 335 -19.71 36.91 46.69
N LEU A 336 -20.86 36.61 46.07
CA LEU A 336 -22.17 36.98 46.59
C LEU A 336 -22.49 36.28 47.91
N GLN A 337 -22.14 34.99 48.06
CA GLN A 337 -22.30 34.25 49.31
C GLN A 337 -21.47 34.85 50.45
N SER A 338 -20.22 35.25 50.20
CA SER A 338 -19.39 35.95 51.18
C SER A 338 -20.04 37.27 51.60
N LYS A 339 -20.56 38.05 50.64
CA LYS A 339 -21.23 39.33 50.91
C LYS A 339 -22.52 39.16 51.73
N ILE A 340 -23.30 38.11 51.47
CA ILE A 340 -24.47 37.76 52.30
C ILE A 340 -24.03 37.41 53.72
N THR A 341 -22.92 36.68 53.87
CA THR A 341 -22.40 36.30 55.18
C THR A 341 -21.94 37.51 55.99
N GLU A 342 -21.25 38.47 55.33
CA GLU A 342 -20.86 39.75 55.92
C GLU A 342 -22.08 40.57 56.37
N LEU A 343 -23.08 40.75 55.48
CA LEU A 343 -24.30 41.48 55.82
C LEU A 343 -25.09 40.82 56.95
N ASN A 344 -25.17 39.49 56.98
CA ASN A 344 -25.80 38.76 58.08
C ASN A 344 -25.04 38.99 59.40
N HIS A 345 -23.71 39.03 59.37
CA HIS A 345 -22.92 39.30 60.56
C HIS A 345 -23.14 40.73 61.06
N GLU A 346 -23.12 41.73 60.18
CA GLU A 346 -23.44 43.12 60.53
C GLU A 346 -24.86 43.26 61.10
N PHE A 347 -25.82 42.54 60.52
CA PHE A 347 -27.19 42.51 61.03
C PHE A 347 -27.24 41.97 62.46
N HIS A 348 -26.61 40.81 62.73
CA HIS A 348 -26.58 40.23 64.08
C HIS A 348 -25.90 41.15 65.09
N GLN A 349 -24.79 41.81 64.72
CA GLN A 349 -24.12 42.79 65.60
C GLN A 349 -25.04 43.96 65.96
N LYS A 350 -25.78 44.50 64.98
CA LYS A 350 -26.74 45.59 65.23
C LYS A 350 -27.94 45.12 66.04
N GLU A 351 -28.43 43.92 65.81
CA GLU A 351 -29.51 43.29 66.58
C GLU A 351 -29.09 43.11 68.05
N GLU A 352 -27.88 42.61 68.31
CA GLU A 352 -27.33 42.51 69.67
C GLU A 352 -27.21 43.88 70.34
N SER A 353 -26.71 44.88 69.62
CA SER A 353 -26.62 46.26 70.13
C SER A 353 -27.98 46.84 70.50
N LEU A 354 -29.00 46.61 69.66
CA LEU A 354 -30.38 47.03 69.93
C LEU A 354 -30.96 46.29 71.14
N ASN A 355 -30.79 44.97 71.21
CA ASN A 355 -31.26 44.17 72.33
C ASN A 355 -30.61 44.58 73.65
N GLU A 356 -29.35 45.03 73.64
CA GLU A 356 -28.72 45.62 74.84
C GLU A 356 -29.32 46.99 75.18
N LYS A 357 -29.58 47.86 74.17
CA LYS A 357 -30.28 49.13 74.41
C LYS A 357 -31.69 48.95 74.95
N ILE A 358 -32.43 47.94 74.47
CA ILE A 358 -33.76 47.58 75.00
C ILE A 358 -33.63 47.11 76.45
N ARG A 359 -32.69 46.20 76.75
CA ARG A 359 -32.43 45.76 78.13
C ARG A 359 -32.07 46.94 79.05
N GLU A 360 -31.23 47.85 78.60
CA GLU A 360 -30.84 49.06 79.34
C GLU A 360 -32.05 50.00 79.57
N ALA A 361 -32.91 50.18 78.56
CA ALA A 361 -34.14 50.95 78.67
C ALA A 361 -35.11 50.30 79.68
N SER A 362 -35.36 49.00 79.59
CA SER A 362 -36.18 48.26 80.55
C SER A 362 -35.61 48.28 81.97
N ARG A 363 -34.26 48.27 82.13
CA ARG A 363 -33.60 48.47 83.43
C ARG A 363 -33.87 49.89 83.97
N ARG A 364 -33.81 50.92 83.13
CA ARG A 364 -34.12 52.31 83.54
C ARG A 364 -35.59 52.48 83.88
N GLU A 365 -36.48 51.93 83.08
CA GLU A 365 -37.93 51.93 83.35
C GLU A 365 -38.27 51.17 84.64
N SER A 366 -37.61 50.04 84.90
CA SER A 366 -37.73 49.35 86.20
C SER A 366 -37.20 50.18 87.37
N ARG A 367 -36.15 50.99 87.18
CA ARG A 367 -35.70 51.95 88.21
C ARG A 367 -36.74 53.04 88.43
N ILE A 368 -37.40 53.52 87.38
CA ILE A 368 -38.47 54.54 87.46
C ILE A 368 -39.75 53.95 88.06
N ASN A 369 -40.11 52.69 87.78
CA ASN A 369 -41.27 52.02 88.37
C ASN A 369 -40.99 51.43 89.75
N SER A 370 -39.72 51.28 90.14
CA SER A 370 -39.33 51.07 91.55
C SER A 370 -39.44 52.35 92.38
N PHE A 371 -39.70 53.49 91.73
CA PHE A 371 -40.17 54.73 92.35
C PHE A 371 -41.69 54.73 92.51
N ASP A 372 -42.29 53.60 92.89
CA ASP A 372 -43.68 53.57 93.32
C ASP A 372 -43.83 53.78 94.83
N VAL A 373 -44.25 55.00 95.14
CA VAL A 373 -45.41 55.32 96.01
C VAL A 373 -45.33 54.99 97.51
N THR A 374 -44.23 55.33 98.19
CA THR A 374 -44.27 55.72 99.62
C THR A 374 -43.17 56.73 99.96
N ASP A 375 -43.25 57.95 99.42
CA ASP A 375 -42.87 59.21 100.07
C ASP A 375 -42.76 60.32 99.01
N LEU A 376 -43.90 60.90 98.65
CA LEU A 376 -43.93 62.24 98.06
C LEU A 376 -44.81 63.12 98.93
N ARG A 377 -44.20 63.65 99.99
CA ARG A 377 -44.58 64.99 100.44
C ARG A 377 -44.18 65.97 99.33
N PRO A 378 -45.04 66.94 98.97
CA PRO A 378 -44.66 67.98 98.04
C PRO A 378 -43.72 68.94 98.77
N ASP A 379 -42.41 68.74 98.65
CA ASP A 379 -41.45 69.80 98.99
C ASP A 379 -41.39 70.78 97.81
N SER A 380 -42.10 71.89 98.01
CA SER A 380 -42.13 73.07 97.18
C SER A 380 -40.71 73.62 96.96
N ARG A 381 -40.04 73.26 95.85
CA ARG A 381 -38.85 73.98 95.35
C ARG A 381 -38.42 73.66 93.90
N MET A 382 -39.35 73.28 93.03
CA MET A 382 -39.10 73.28 91.58
C MET A 382 -39.92 74.41 90.95
N ASN A 383 -39.25 75.35 90.28
CA ASN A 383 -39.90 76.45 89.56
C ASN A 383 -40.71 75.85 88.40
N THR A 384 -41.89 76.38 88.13
CA THR A 384 -42.79 75.95 87.04
C THR A 384 -42.07 75.89 85.68
N ASN A 385 -41.07 76.76 85.46
CA ASN A 385 -40.23 76.71 84.25
C ASN A 385 -39.33 75.47 84.19
N ASP A 386 -38.83 74.96 85.32
CA ASP A 386 -37.97 73.77 85.35
C ASP A 386 -38.78 72.49 85.12
N GLN A 387 -40.03 72.44 85.57
CA GLN A 387 -40.95 71.34 85.28
C GLN A 387 -41.40 71.33 83.81
N ILE A 388 -41.64 72.50 83.22
CA ILE A 388 -41.98 72.63 81.79
C ILE A 388 -40.77 72.25 80.93
N ASN A 389 -39.56 72.70 81.29
CA ASN A 389 -38.34 72.34 80.57
C ASN A 389 -38.05 70.83 80.68
N LEU A 390 -38.21 70.22 81.85
CA LEU A 390 -38.02 68.77 82.01
C LEU A 390 -39.07 67.96 81.22
N ALA A 391 -40.33 68.42 81.19
CA ALA A 391 -41.37 67.80 80.38
C ALA A 391 -41.13 67.98 78.87
N GLN A 392 -40.62 69.13 78.43
CA GLN A 392 -40.23 69.39 77.04
C GLN A 392 -39.00 68.58 76.63
N ASP A 393 -37.98 68.45 77.48
CA ASP A 393 -36.79 67.61 77.23
C ASP A 393 -37.15 66.12 77.18
N LEU A 394 -38.09 65.66 78.01
CA LEU A 394 -38.60 64.29 77.96
C LEU A 394 -39.43 64.04 76.69
N ASN A 395 -40.26 65.00 76.26
CA ASN A 395 -41.02 64.86 75.02
C ASN A 395 -40.12 64.90 73.77
N GLN A 396 -39.16 65.82 73.72
CA GLN A 396 -38.21 65.91 72.61
C GLN A 396 -37.32 64.65 72.51
N ASN A 397 -36.90 64.08 73.64
CA ASN A 397 -36.16 62.81 73.63
C ASN A 397 -37.02 61.61 73.23
N ASN A 398 -38.31 61.58 73.63
CA ASN A 398 -39.23 60.53 73.18
C ASN A 398 -39.53 60.62 71.69
N ASP A 399 -39.71 61.83 71.15
CA ASP A 399 -39.93 62.04 69.72
C ASP A 399 -38.68 61.66 68.89
N GLN A 400 -37.49 61.98 69.39
CA GLN A 400 -36.23 61.52 68.77
C GLN A 400 -36.06 60.00 68.85
N TYR A 401 -36.46 59.37 69.95
CA TYR A 401 -36.43 57.93 70.11
C TYR A 401 -37.40 57.24 69.13
N TYR A 402 -38.64 57.74 69.03
CA TYR A 402 -39.62 57.23 68.06
C TYR A 402 -39.15 57.43 66.62
N ALA A 403 -38.55 58.57 66.29
CA ALA A 403 -38.00 58.82 64.96
C ALA A 403 -36.84 57.87 64.63
N LEU A 404 -35.94 57.59 65.58
CA LEU A 404 -34.85 56.64 65.41
C LEU A 404 -35.36 55.19 65.29
N HIS A 405 -36.35 54.82 66.10
CA HIS A 405 -36.97 53.49 66.05
C HIS A 405 -37.68 53.26 64.71
N MET A 406 -38.44 54.25 64.23
CA MET A 406 -39.10 54.19 62.93
C MET A 406 -38.10 54.16 61.77
N SER A 407 -36.99 54.91 61.83
CA SER A 407 -35.97 54.85 60.78
C SER A 407 -35.27 53.50 60.74
N MET A 408 -35.02 52.89 61.91
CA MET A 408 -34.47 51.53 62.01
C MET A 408 -35.41 50.47 61.47
N LEU A 409 -36.72 50.54 61.77
CA LEU A 409 -37.73 49.62 61.23
C LEU A 409 -37.82 49.72 59.70
N ILE A 410 -37.78 50.93 59.15
CA ILE A 410 -37.75 51.15 57.69
C ILE A 410 -36.47 50.54 57.09
N GLN A 411 -35.33 50.69 57.76
CA GLN A 411 -34.07 50.15 57.29
C GLN A 411 -34.03 48.61 57.37
N GLU A 412 -34.63 48.02 58.41
CA GLU A 412 -34.81 46.57 58.56
C GLU A 412 -35.67 46.01 57.44
N GLU A 413 -36.79 46.67 57.12
CA GLU A 413 -37.67 46.25 56.03
C GLU A 413 -36.96 46.34 54.67
N ASN A 414 -36.10 47.35 54.48
CA ASN A 414 -35.28 47.50 53.27
C ASN A 414 -34.23 46.39 53.14
N TYR A 415 -33.49 46.07 54.22
CA TYR A 415 -32.52 44.96 54.20
C TYR A 415 -33.19 43.62 53.96
N LYS A 416 -34.37 43.40 54.53
CA LYS A 416 -35.16 42.18 54.30
C LYS A 416 -35.56 42.03 52.84
N LYS A 417 -36.04 43.12 52.21
CA LYS A 417 -36.35 43.15 50.77
C LYS A 417 -35.12 42.91 49.90
N GLU A 418 -33.97 43.47 50.26
CA GLU A 418 -32.72 43.26 49.51
C GLU A 418 -32.20 41.83 49.63
N ILE A 419 -32.27 41.23 50.82
CA ILE A 419 -31.94 39.82 51.06
C ILE A 419 -32.87 38.90 50.25
N ASP A 420 -34.18 39.18 50.23
CA ASP A 420 -35.14 38.38 49.47
C ASP A 420 -34.88 38.47 47.95
N MET A 421 -34.59 39.67 47.43
CA MET A 421 -34.16 39.82 46.02
C MET A 421 -32.87 39.06 45.71
N LEU A 422 -31.89 39.07 46.61
CA LEU A 422 -30.62 38.35 46.41
C LEU A 422 -30.83 36.83 46.47
N LYS A 423 -31.66 36.33 47.38
CA LYS A 423 -32.05 34.91 47.43
C LYS A 423 -32.73 34.46 46.15
N GLU A 424 -33.59 35.31 45.59
CA GLU A 424 -34.29 35.00 44.34
C GLU A 424 -33.35 35.02 43.13
N LYS A 425 -32.36 35.93 43.10
CA LYS A 425 -31.27 35.89 42.11
C LYS A 425 -30.43 34.62 42.20
N ILE A 426 -30.03 34.23 43.42
CA ILE A 426 -29.28 32.97 43.66
C ILE A 426 -30.10 31.78 43.17
N LYS A 427 -31.39 31.71 43.51
CA LYS A 427 -32.28 30.63 43.07
C LYS A 427 -32.38 30.53 41.55
N ASN A 428 -32.45 31.66 40.85
CA ASN A 428 -32.45 31.68 39.39
C ASN A 428 -31.11 31.20 38.80
N GLN A 429 -29.99 31.63 39.38
CA GLN A 429 -28.66 31.17 38.95
C GLN A 429 -28.44 29.68 39.21
N GLU A 430 -28.90 29.15 40.36
CA GLU A 430 -28.86 27.72 40.67
C GLU A 430 -29.72 26.89 39.71
N GLN A 431 -30.88 27.40 39.29
CA GLN A 431 -31.70 26.76 38.26
C GLN A 431 -30.99 26.71 36.91
N GLN A 432 -30.27 27.77 36.51
CA GLN A 432 -29.48 27.78 35.29
C GLN A 432 -28.32 26.77 35.36
N ILE A 433 -27.61 26.69 36.49
CA ILE A 433 -26.55 25.69 36.72
C ILE A 433 -27.13 24.27 36.64
N LYS A 434 -28.31 24.03 37.22
CA LYS A 434 -28.98 22.73 37.19
C LYS A 434 -29.42 22.33 35.78
N ALA A 435 -29.96 23.27 35.00
CA ALA A 435 -30.28 23.06 33.60
C ALA A 435 -29.02 22.73 32.78
N TRP A 436 -27.90 23.38 33.08
CA TRP A 436 -26.62 23.12 32.41
C TRP A 436 -26.07 21.73 32.74
N LYS A 437 -26.11 21.30 34.01
CA LYS A 437 -25.71 19.94 34.42
C LYS A 437 -26.51 18.86 33.69
N GLN A 438 -27.82 19.04 33.56
CA GLN A 438 -28.67 18.13 32.80
C GLN A 438 -28.34 18.12 31.29
N LEU A 439 -27.96 19.27 30.73
CA LEU A 439 -27.57 19.37 29.33
C LEU A 439 -26.22 18.68 29.09
N ASN A 440 -25.30 18.78 30.05
CA ASN A 440 -24.00 18.10 30.03
C ASN A 440 -24.13 16.57 30.12
N GLU A 441 -24.98 16.08 31.03
CA GLU A 441 -25.30 14.65 31.14
C GLU A 441 -25.89 14.10 29.82
N ARG A 442 -26.82 14.85 29.19
CA ARG A 442 -27.37 14.48 27.88
C ARG A 442 -26.34 14.48 26.75
N SER A 443 -25.36 15.39 26.78
CA SER A 443 -24.27 15.38 25.80
C SER A 443 -23.30 14.21 26.00
N GLU A 444 -23.00 13.84 27.25
CA GLU A 444 -22.21 12.64 27.55
C GLU A 444 -22.93 11.35 27.11
N GLU A 445 -24.24 11.26 27.32
CA GLU A 445 -25.05 10.14 26.79
C GLU A 445 -25.03 10.09 25.26
N LYS A 446 -25.13 11.24 24.57
CA LYS A 446 -25.00 11.30 23.11
C LYS A 446 -23.62 10.89 22.61
N LEU A 447 -22.55 11.27 23.31
CA LEU A 447 -21.18 10.84 23.01
C LEU A 447 -21.03 9.33 23.15
N LYS A 448 -21.51 8.74 24.26
CA LYS A 448 -21.53 7.28 24.44
C LYS A 448 -22.36 6.56 23.38
N GLN A 449 -23.50 7.13 22.97
CA GLN A 449 -24.30 6.60 21.87
C GLN A 449 -23.57 6.67 20.52
N LEU A 450 -22.85 7.76 20.24
CA LEU A 450 -22.05 7.89 19.03
C LEU A 450 -20.88 6.91 19.01
N GLU A 451 -20.19 6.72 20.12
CA GLU A 451 -19.14 5.69 20.27
C GLU A 451 -19.71 4.27 20.06
N SER A 452 -20.88 3.97 20.63
CA SER A 452 -21.55 2.68 20.41
C SER A 452 -22.02 2.48 18.95
N LYS A 453 -22.44 3.56 18.27
CA LYS A 453 -22.79 3.53 16.84
C LYS A 453 -21.56 3.40 15.96
N SER A 454 -20.43 4.01 16.29
CA SER A 454 -19.19 3.80 15.53
C SER A 454 -18.69 2.36 15.64
N ILE A 455 -18.84 1.73 16.82
CA ILE A 455 -18.53 0.30 17.01
C ILE A 455 -19.50 -0.56 16.18
N SER A 456 -20.80 -0.28 16.23
CA SER A 456 -21.83 -1.01 15.47
C SER A 456 -21.73 -0.87 13.94
N ILE A 457 -21.31 0.29 13.43
CA ILE A 457 -21.07 0.51 11.99
C ILE A 457 -19.84 -0.27 11.53
N ASN A 458 -18.79 -0.35 12.35
CA ASN A 458 -17.59 -1.10 12.02
C ASN A 458 -17.87 -2.62 11.95
N ASP A 459 -18.68 -3.14 12.88
CA ASP A 459 -19.04 -4.56 12.91
C ASP A 459 -20.01 -4.96 11.78
N ASN A 460 -20.99 -4.11 11.44
CA ASN A 460 -21.94 -4.40 10.36
C ASN A 460 -21.35 -4.24 8.95
N GLN A 461 -20.47 -3.26 8.73
CA GLN A 461 -19.77 -3.12 7.44
C GLN A 461 -18.72 -4.21 7.26
N SER A 462 -18.02 -4.60 8.33
CA SER A 462 -17.16 -5.79 8.36
C SER A 462 -17.95 -7.06 8.03
N ALA A 463 -19.10 -7.29 8.68
CA ALA A 463 -19.92 -8.47 8.44
C ALA A 463 -20.53 -8.52 7.01
N GLN A 464 -20.97 -7.39 6.45
CA GLN A 464 -21.45 -7.34 5.06
C GLN A 464 -20.32 -7.55 4.06
N HIS A 465 -19.13 -6.99 4.30
CA HIS A 465 -17.97 -7.19 3.44
C HIS A 465 -17.47 -8.63 3.50
N ILE A 466 -17.41 -9.24 4.69
CA ILE A 466 -17.08 -10.65 4.89
C ILE A 466 -18.12 -11.56 4.22
N ALA A 467 -19.42 -11.22 4.29
CA ALA A 467 -20.47 -11.97 3.61
C ALA A 467 -20.34 -11.91 2.07
N GLN A 468 -20.02 -10.73 1.51
CA GLN A 468 -19.76 -10.57 0.08
C GLN A 468 -18.49 -11.31 -0.37
N GLN A 469 -17.42 -11.24 0.42
CA GLN A 469 -16.20 -12.01 0.15
C GLN A 469 -16.46 -13.52 0.22
N ASN A 470 -17.26 -13.99 1.17
CA ASN A 470 -17.63 -15.40 1.27
C ASN A 470 -18.52 -15.87 0.09
N GLU A 471 -19.41 -15.03 -0.43
CA GLU A 471 -20.14 -15.35 -1.68
C GLU A 471 -19.22 -15.40 -2.89
N GLN A 472 -18.26 -14.48 -3.01
CA GLN A 472 -17.28 -14.49 -4.08
C GLN A 472 -16.37 -15.73 -4.01
N ILE A 473 -15.89 -16.08 -2.81
CA ILE A 473 -15.14 -17.32 -2.57
C ILE A 473 -15.97 -18.52 -2.99
N LYS A 474 -17.24 -18.60 -2.57
CA LYS A 474 -18.15 -19.70 -2.94
C LYS A 474 -18.37 -19.80 -4.46
N HIS A 475 -18.50 -18.67 -5.15
CA HIS A 475 -18.59 -18.63 -6.60
C HIS A 475 -17.30 -19.11 -7.27
N LEU A 476 -16.14 -18.67 -6.79
CA LEU A 476 -14.83 -19.12 -7.27
C LEU A 476 -14.62 -20.62 -7.03
N THR A 477 -14.98 -21.14 -5.86
CA THR A 477 -14.92 -22.58 -5.55
C THR A 477 -15.80 -23.39 -6.50
N ASN A 478 -17.02 -22.92 -6.81
CA ASN A 478 -17.91 -23.59 -7.76
C ASN A 478 -17.34 -23.57 -9.20
N MET A 479 -16.72 -22.47 -9.63
CA MET A 479 -16.03 -22.43 -10.92
C MET A 479 -14.84 -23.38 -10.96
N LEU A 480 -14.04 -23.45 -9.89
CA LEU A 480 -12.89 -24.33 -9.79
C LEU A 480 -13.33 -25.81 -9.86
N ASN A 481 -14.39 -26.18 -9.15
CA ASN A 481 -14.97 -27.51 -9.20
C ASN A 481 -15.49 -27.86 -10.60
N SER A 482 -16.17 -26.93 -11.28
CA SER A 482 -16.60 -27.10 -12.67
C SER A 482 -15.40 -27.28 -13.63
N PHE A 483 -14.30 -26.55 -13.41
CA PHE A 483 -13.07 -26.73 -14.19
C PHE A 483 -12.44 -28.10 -13.93
N ASN A 484 -12.40 -28.53 -12.68
CA ASN A 484 -11.86 -29.83 -12.30
C ASN A 484 -12.68 -30.97 -12.92
N ASP A 485 -14.01 -30.88 -12.90
CA ASP A 485 -14.90 -31.84 -13.55
C ASP A 485 -14.67 -31.91 -15.07
N LYS A 486 -14.46 -30.77 -15.72
CA LYS A 486 -14.11 -30.72 -17.16
C LYS A 486 -12.74 -31.34 -17.42
N PHE A 487 -11.77 -31.08 -16.55
CA PHE A 487 -10.42 -31.64 -16.68
C PHE A 487 -10.43 -33.17 -16.50
N ILE A 488 -11.18 -33.68 -15.53
CA ILE A 488 -11.37 -35.12 -15.32
C ILE A 488 -12.01 -35.75 -16.56
N LYS A 489 -13.06 -35.15 -17.13
CA LYS A 489 -13.68 -35.64 -18.38
C LYS A 489 -12.71 -35.68 -19.55
N ILE A 490 -11.92 -34.62 -19.76
CA ILE A 490 -10.89 -34.58 -20.81
C ILE A 490 -9.86 -35.68 -20.59
N ARG A 491 -9.41 -35.88 -19.35
CA ARG A 491 -8.45 -36.93 -19.00
C ARG A 491 -9.03 -38.34 -19.24
N GLU A 492 -10.27 -38.58 -18.86
CA GLU A 492 -10.98 -39.84 -19.12
C GLU A 492 -11.16 -40.10 -20.62
N GLU A 493 -11.46 -39.06 -21.40
CA GLU A 493 -11.60 -39.14 -22.85
C GLU A 493 -10.26 -39.40 -23.54
N HIS A 494 -9.17 -38.78 -23.08
CA HIS A 494 -7.81 -39.08 -23.51
C HIS A 494 -7.40 -40.53 -23.19
N LEU A 495 -7.72 -41.01 -21.99
CA LEU A 495 -7.50 -42.40 -21.58
C LEU A 495 -8.32 -43.39 -22.42
N ARG A 496 -9.54 -43.01 -22.80
CA ARG A 496 -10.40 -43.81 -23.68
C ARG A 496 -9.83 -43.88 -25.09
N LEU A 497 -9.39 -42.75 -25.65
CA LEU A 497 -8.74 -42.65 -26.95
C LEU A 497 -7.46 -43.49 -27.03
N LEU A 498 -6.62 -43.41 -25.98
CA LEU A 498 -5.40 -44.22 -25.86
C LEU A 498 -5.69 -45.73 -25.86
N LYS A 499 -6.81 -46.16 -25.25
CA LYS A 499 -7.23 -47.57 -25.24
C LYS A 499 -7.81 -48.05 -26.57
N THR A 500 -8.36 -47.16 -27.40
CA THR A 500 -8.84 -47.51 -28.75
C THR A 500 -7.75 -47.48 -29.83
N CYS A 501 -6.58 -46.89 -29.53
CA CYS A 501 -5.42 -46.88 -30.42
C CYS A 501 -4.43 -48.03 -30.14
N GLN A 502 -4.72 -48.89 -29.16
CA GLN A 502 -4.09 -50.20 -28.94
C GLN A 502 -5.03 -51.28 -29.48
#